data_AF-A0A1W0X2C4-F1
#
_entry.id   AF-A0A1W0X2C4-F1
#
_cell.length_a   1.000
_cell.length_b   1.000
_cell.length_c   1.000
_cell.angle_alpha   90.00
_cell.angle_beta   90.00
_cell.angle_gamma   90.00
#
_symmetry.space_group_name_H-M   'P 1'
#
loop_
_entity.id
_entity.type
_entity.pdbx_description
1 polymer ?
#
loop_
_entity_poly.entity_id
_entity_poly.type
_entity_poly.pdbx_seq_one_letter_code
_entity_poly.pdbx_strand_id
1 'polypeptide(L)' 'MVITVEPGAYFIGPVLDAAFTNPDHAKFLVKDVIQRFRGIGGVRIEDDVIVHQAGQPTELMTDVPRTVDEIEQFMHDARK' A
#
# COMPACT_ATOMS: atom_id res chain seq x y z
N MET A 1 -12.98 15.94 -11.62
CA MET A 1 -12.05 14.90 -12.16
C MET A 1 -12.35 13.60 -11.43
N VAL A 2 -12.06 12.45 -12.04
CA VAL A 2 -12.04 11.16 -11.32
C VAL A 2 -10.61 10.65 -11.36
N ILE A 3 -10.05 10.28 -10.20
CA ILE A 3 -8.67 9.80 -10.07
C ILE A 3 -8.61 8.61 -9.12
N THR A 4 -7.55 7.81 -9.24
CA THR A 4 -7.21 6.77 -8.27
C THR A 4 -6.35 7.35 -7.14
N VAL A 5 -6.55 6.87 -5.93
CA VAL A 5 -5.66 7.06 -4.78
C VAL A 5 -5.14 5.70 -4.37
N GLU A 6 -3.91 5.38 -4.78
CA GLU A 6 -3.40 4.00 -4.79
C GLU A 6 -2.01 3.80 -4.15
N PRO A 7 -1.78 4.27 -2.90
CA PRO A 7 -0.50 4.05 -2.24
C PRO A 7 -0.17 2.55 -2.12
N GLY A 8 1.09 2.22 -2.36
CA GLY A 8 1.59 0.86 -2.24
C GLY A 8 3.00 0.77 -1.65
N ALA A 9 3.27 -0.33 -0.96
CA ALA A 9 4.56 -0.65 -0.37
C ALA A 9 4.96 -2.08 -0.76
N TYR A 10 6.15 -2.21 -1.33
CA TYR A 10 6.60 -3.46 -1.94
C TYR A 10 8.06 -3.76 -1.58
N PHE A 11 8.38 -5.03 -1.41
CA PHE A 11 9.74 -5.52 -1.20
C PHE A 11 10.29 -6.12 -2.50
N ILE A 12 10.61 -5.23 -3.45
CA ILE A 12 11.07 -5.61 -4.79
C ILE A 12 12.57 -5.91 -4.76
N GLY A 13 12.95 -7.16 -5.00
CA GLY A 13 14.33 -7.67 -4.90
C GLY A 13 15.36 -6.77 -5.60
N PRO A 14 15.28 -6.57 -6.94
CA PRO A 14 16.23 -5.75 -7.67
C PRO A 14 16.36 -4.30 -7.16
N VAL A 15 15.25 -3.69 -6.71
CA VAL A 15 15.25 -2.32 -6.18
C VAL A 15 15.96 -2.26 -4.83
N LEU A 16 15.67 -3.21 -3.94
CA LEU A 16 16.34 -3.33 -2.64
C LEU A 16 17.82 -3.64 -2.81
N ASP A 17 18.18 -4.53 -3.73
CA ASP A 17 19.58 -4.88 -4.03
C ASP A 17 20.36 -3.66 -4.50
N ALA A 18 19.81 -2.86 -5.42
CA ALA A 18 20.42 -1.59 -5.82
C ALA A 18 20.53 -0.62 -4.64
N ALA A 19 19.48 -0.48 -3.83
CA ALA A 19 19.47 0.44 -2.69
C ALA A 19 20.50 0.07 -1.61
N PHE A 20 20.76 -1.22 -1.36
CA PHE A 20 21.81 -1.66 -0.44
C PHE A 20 23.22 -1.34 -0.91
N THR A 21 23.44 -1.18 -2.22
CA THR A 21 24.75 -0.83 -2.78
C THR A 21 24.97 0.68 -2.89
N ASN A 22 23.92 1.50 -2.78
CA ASN A 22 24.02 2.95 -2.82
C ASN A 22 24.23 3.52 -1.41
N PRO A 23 25.38 4.15 -1.08
CA PRO A 23 25.66 4.70 0.25
C PRO A 23 24.63 5.74 0.73
N ASP A 24 24.03 6.50 -0.20
CA ASP A 24 23.01 7.50 0.16
C ASP A 24 21.69 6.88 0.58
N HIS A 25 21.40 5.65 0.15
CA HIS A 25 20.19 4.93 0.54
C HIS A 25 20.45 3.93 1.65
N ALA A 26 21.54 3.16 1.56
CA ALA A 26 21.89 2.07 2.45
C ALA A 26 21.97 2.49 3.93
N LYS A 27 22.35 3.74 4.20
CA LYS A 27 22.40 4.32 5.56
C LYS A 27 21.05 4.31 6.29
N PHE A 28 19.93 4.19 5.57
CA PHE A 28 18.59 4.11 6.13
C PHE A 28 18.03 2.68 6.21
N LEU A 29 18.74 1.68 5.66
CA LEU A 29 18.20 0.33 5.46
C LEU A 29 18.81 -0.67 6.44
N VAL A 30 18.01 -1.16 7.39
CA VAL A 30 18.42 -2.24 8.30
C VAL A 30 18.29 -3.58 7.58
N LYS A 31 19.38 -3.98 6.90
CA LYS A 31 19.41 -5.15 5.99
C LYS A 31 18.87 -6.42 6.63
N ASP A 32 19.29 -6.76 7.86
CA ASP A 32 18.86 -7.98 8.55
C ASP A 32 17.35 -8.03 8.80
N VAL A 33 16.75 -6.88 9.10
CA VAL A 33 15.29 -6.77 9.28
C VAL A 33 14.59 -6.90 7.93
N ILE A 34 15.08 -6.19 6.91
CA ILE A 34 14.47 -6.20 5.57
C ILE A 34 14.51 -7.59 4.94
N GLN A 35 15.55 -8.39 5.19
CA GLN A 35 15.63 -9.75 4.65
C GLN A 35 14.45 -10.63 5.06
N ARG A 36 13.87 -10.40 6.25
CA ARG A 36 12.67 -11.12 6.72
C ARG A 36 11.43 -10.88 5.85
N PHE A 37 11.40 -9.79 5.10
CA PHE A 37 10.27 -9.40 4.25
C PHE A 37 10.50 -9.75 2.77
N ARG A 38 11.65 -10.35 2.39
CA ARG A 38 11.85 -10.80 1.02
C ARG A 38 10.83 -11.88 0.65
N GLY A 39 10.27 -11.76 -0.55
CA GLY A 39 9.29 -12.71 -1.07
C GLY A 39 7.84 -12.49 -0.60
N ILE A 40 7.58 -11.54 0.33
CA ILE A 40 6.21 -11.21 0.75
C ILE A 40 5.40 -10.53 -0.36
N GLY A 41 6.07 -10.00 -1.38
CA GLY A 41 5.47 -9.18 -2.43
C GLY A 41 5.30 -7.74 -1.95
N GLY A 42 4.05 -7.35 -1.72
CA GLY A 42 3.70 -6.01 -1.26
C GLY A 42 2.18 -5.82 -1.17
N VAL A 43 1.78 -4.63 -0.73
CA VAL A 43 0.38 -4.24 -0.55
C VAL A 43 0.13 -2.96 -1.34
N ARG A 44 -1.06 -2.86 -1.92
CA ARG A 44 -1.63 -1.62 -2.48
C ARG A 44 -3.07 -1.52 -2.04
N ILE A 45 -3.47 -0.32 -1.65
CA ILE A 45 -4.86 0.01 -1.32
C ILE A 45 -5.24 1.13 -2.29
N GLU A 46 -6.28 0.90 -3.08
CA GLU A 46 -6.66 1.76 -4.19
C GLU A 46 -8.14 2.14 -4.08
N ASP A 47 -8.40 3.45 -4.17
CA ASP A 47 -9.72 4.07 -4.14
C ASP A 47 -9.94 4.91 -5.41
N ASP A 48 -11.16 4.88 -5.94
CA ASP A 48 -11.64 5.83 -6.94
C ASP A 48 -12.27 7.04 -6.23
N VAL A 49 -11.83 8.25 -6.58
CA VAL A 49 -12.32 9.49 -5.96
C VAL A 49 -12.73 10.54 -6.98
N ILE A 50 -13.82 11.26 -6.69
CA ILE A 50 -14.28 12.40 -7.47
C ILE A 50 -13.76 13.69 -6.83
N VAL A 51 -12.96 14.41 -7.59
CA VAL A 51 -12.50 15.75 -7.22
C VAL A 51 -13.46 16.78 -7.79
N HIS A 52 -14.13 17.49 -6.88
CA HIS A 52 -15.06 18.57 -7.15
C HIS A 52 -14.35 19.94 -7.24
N GLN A 53 -15.11 21.03 -7.38
CA GLN A 53 -14.54 22.37 -7.44
C GLN A 53 -13.90 22.78 -6.09
N ALA A 54 -12.99 23.74 -6.13
CA ALA A 54 -12.32 24.22 -4.91
C ALA A 54 -13.34 24.66 -3.85
N GLY A 55 -13.15 24.17 -2.61
CA GLY A 55 -14.08 24.40 -1.50
C GLY A 55 -15.20 23.36 -1.38
N GLN A 56 -15.33 22.43 -2.32
CA GLN A 56 -16.23 21.28 -2.21
C GLN A 56 -15.46 20.05 -1.69
N PRO A 57 -16.11 19.17 -0.90
CA PRO A 57 -15.49 17.94 -0.43
C PRO A 57 -15.20 17.00 -1.61
N THR A 58 -14.15 16.20 -1.48
CA THR A 58 -13.88 15.05 -2.35
C THR A 58 -14.87 13.93 -2.03
N GLU A 59 -15.39 13.25 -3.05
CA GLU A 59 -16.29 12.10 -2.89
C GLU A 59 -15.50 10.80 -3.09
N LEU A 60 -15.66 9.84 -2.18
CA LEU A 60 -15.11 8.49 -2.28
C LEU A 60 -16.13 7.58 -2.97
N MET A 61 -15.75 6.94 -4.07
CA MET A 61 -16.64 6.03 -4.82
C MET A 61 -16.47 4.57 -4.40
N THR A 62 -15.30 4.19 -3.90
CA THR A 62 -14.99 2.81 -3.54
C THR A 62 -15.53 2.48 -2.14
N ASP A 63 -16.33 1.41 -2.07
CA ASP A 63 -16.92 0.91 -0.81
C ASP A 63 -16.53 -0.56 -0.59
N VAL A 64 -15.44 -0.77 0.14
CA VAL A 64 -14.89 -2.09 0.50
C VAL A 64 -14.31 -2.04 1.92
N PRO A 65 -14.17 -3.18 2.62
CA PRO A 65 -13.46 -3.25 3.91
C PRO A 65 -12.03 -2.69 3.80
N ARG A 66 -11.61 -1.85 4.75
CA ARG A 66 -10.29 -1.18 4.71
C ARG A 66 -9.42 -1.45 5.92
N THR A 67 -9.99 -1.40 7.12
CA THR A 67 -9.25 -1.69 8.34
C THR A 67 -8.96 -3.20 8.44
N VAL A 68 -7.94 -3.56 9.24
CA VAL A 68 -7.60 -4.97 9.47
C VAL A 68 -8.83 -5.73 9.99
N ASP A 69 -9.51 -5.17 10.99
CA ASP A 69 -10.69 -5.79 11.62
C ASP A 69 -11.84 -5.98 10.63
N GLU A 70 -12.15 -4.98 9.79
CA GLU A 70 -13.20 -5.08 8.78
C GLU A 70 -12.88 -6.17 7.75
N ILE A 71 -11.63 -6.25 7.29
CA ILE A 71 -11.20 -7.25 6.31
C ILE A 71 -11.29 -8.65 6.93
N GLU A 72 -10.74 -8.84 8.13
CA GLU A 72 -10.78 -10.14 8.82
C GLU A 72 -12.22 -10.59 9.08
N GLN A 73 -13.08 -9.69 9.54
CA GLN A 73 -14.50 -9.98 9.77
C GLN A 73 -15.22 -10.33 8.47
N PHE A 74 -15.02 -9.53 7.42
CA PHE A 74 -15.63 -9.78 6.11
C PHE A 74 -15.23 -11.15 5.55
N MET A 75 -13.94 -11.50 5.62
CA MET A 75 -13.44 -12.80 5.17
C MET A 75 -13.94 -13.97 6.03
N HIS A 76 -14.12 -13.76 7.33
CA HIS A 76 -14.66 -14.77 8.24
C HIS A 76 -16.14 -15.05 7.91
N ASP A 77 -16.94 -14.01 7.71
CA ASP A 77 -18.37 -14.17 7.45
C ASP A 77 -18.65 -14.71 6.04
N ALA A 78 -17.83 -14.37 5.04
CA ALA A 78 -17.95 -14.91 3.68
C ALA A 78 -17.69 -16.43 3.57
N ARG A 79 -17.14 -17.08 4.60
CA ARG A 79 -16.86 -18.52 4.64
C ARG A 79 -17.96 -19.36 5.26
N LYS A 80 -18.99 -18.73 5.84
CA LYS A 80 -20.17 -19.39 6.41
C LYS A 80 -21.23 -19.60 5.34
#